data_AF-A0A6H5KIL7-F1
#
_entry.id   AF-A0A6H5KIL7-F1
#
_cell.length_a   1.000
_cell.length_b   1.000
_cell.length_c   1.000
_cell.angle_alpha   90.00
_cell.angle_beta   90.00
_cell.angle_gamma   90.00
#
_symmetry.space_group_name_H-M   'P 1'
#
loop_
_entity.id
_entity.type
_entity.pdbx_description
1 polymer ?
#
loop_
_entity_poly.entity_id
_entity_poly.type
_entity_poly.pdbx_seq_one_letter_code
_entity_poly.pdbx_strand_id
1 'polypeptide(L)'
;MRAQKLNCTSVPPFDYSSITPSLSHSIPKRKIADYSILLSEVPSVQKHHGLVGLRVEGPHGALVEVNSETDFVARNAKFQEFVQKSLDVVLEKAKAAAGGAEVPASRELDVRELLREDHPGSGELLADTLAQLVGAIRENITISRAHVVSLGGDGKGVVAGYVHGATGLPGMGKNAALVALKLGDDTATTETLDASAKSLAMHVVAARPAFLDEASAPESALEEEKKLLLEQAEESGKDPKVLGKMVEGR
;
A
#
# COMPACT_ATOMS: atom_id res chain seq x y z
N MET A 1 -3.09 -59.03 -23.14
CA MET A 1 -3.48 -57.61 -23.21
C MET A 1 -2.34 -56.77 -22.66
N ARG A 2 -1.63 -56.06 -23.54
CA ARG A 2 -0.45 -55.22 -23.25
C ARG A 2 -0.93 -53.85 -22.78
N ALA A 3 -0.50 -53.41 -21.60
CA ALA A 3 -0.65 -52.03 -21.15
C ALA A 3 0.40 -51.15 -21.85
N GLN A 4 -0.06 -50.15 -22.59
CA GLN A 4 0.76 -49.15 -23.27
C GLN A 4 1.38 -48.18 -22.26
N LYS A 5 2.70 -48.00 -22.35
CA LYS A 5 3.41 -46.87 -21.74
C LYS A 5 3.07 -45.60 -22.53
N LEU A 6 2.46 -44.61 -21.87
CA LEU A 6 2.32 -43.26 -22.42
C LEU A 6 3.58 -42.45 -22.05
N ASN A 7 4.38 -42.15 -23.06
CA ASN A 7 5.49 -41.19 -22.98
C ASN A 7 4.92 -39.79 -22.77
N CYS A 8 5.25 -39.15 -21.65
CA CYS A 8 5.12 -37.69 -21.53
C CYS A 8 6.25 -37.04 -22.32
N THR A 9 5.94 -36.63 -23.55
CA THR A 9 6.76 -35.76 -24.38
C THR A 9 6.85 -34.36 -23.76
N SER A 10 8.04 -33.80 -23.76
CA SER A 10 8.39 -32.43 -23.35
C SER A 10 7.47 -31.38 -23.98
N VAL A 11 6.92 -30.49 -23.15
CA VAL A 11 6.24 -29.26 -23.59
C VAL A 11 7.32 -28.32 -24.15
N PRO A 12 7.18 -27.77 -25.37
CA PRO A 12 8.14 -26.80 -25.91
C PRO A 12 8.05 -25.48 -25.15
N PRO A 13 9.16 -24.74 -25.00
CA PRO A 13 9.16 -23.43 -24.35
C PRO A 13 8.31 -22.43 -25.12
N PHE A 14 7.60 -21.58 -24.38
CA PHE A 14 6.72 -20.54 -24.90
C PHE A 14 7.56 -19.45 -25.59
N ASP A 15 7.33 -19.24 -26.90
CA ASP A 15 8.05 -18.25 -27.70
C ASP A 15 7.41 -16.87 -27.57
N TYR A 16 8.02 -16.02 -26.74
CA TYR A 16 7.60 -14.63 -26.50
C TYR A 16 7.92 -13.68 -27.65
N SER A 17 8.64 -14.09 -28.70
CA SER A 17 9.07 -13.19 -29.79
C SER A 17 7.92 -12.67 -30.65
N SER A 18 6.74 -13.28 -30.57
CA SER A 18 5.54 -12.92 -31.33
C SER A 18 4.62 -11.88 -30.65
N ILE A 19 4.92 -11.45 -29.41
CA ILE A 19 4.10 -10.48 -28.65
C ILE A 19 4.82 -9.13 -28.51
N THR A 20 5.46 -8.66 -29.58
CA THR A 20 5.92 -7.26 -29.62
C THR A 20 5.03 -6.46 -30.57
N PRO A 21 4.11 -5.63 -30.06
CA PRO A 21 3.66 -4.50 -30.86
C PRO A 21 4.84 -3.52 -30.93
N SER A 22 5.25 -3.18 -32.15
CA SER A 22 6.26 -2.16 -32.42
C SER A 22 5.83 -0.82 -31.82
N LEU A 23 6.29 -0.52 -30.61
CA LEU A 23 6.08 0.77 -29.94
C LEU A 23 7.19 1.74 -30.35
N SER A 24 7.09 2.26 -31.58
CA SER A 24 7.73 3.53 -31.95
C SER A 24 6.68 4.64 -31.92
N HIS A 25 6.12 4.92 -30.74
CA HIS A 25 5.38 6.16 -30.50
C HIS A 25 5.88 6.73 -29.18
N SER A 26 6.53 7.89 -29.27
CA SER A 26 6.92 8.68 -28.11
C SER A 26 5.65 9.04 -27.34
N ILE A 27 5.49 8.47 -26.15
CA ILE A 27 4.44 8.89 -25.22
C ILE A 27 4.82 10.31 -24.75
N PRO A 28 4.01 11.35 -25.04
CA PRO A 28 4.32 12.69 -24.59
C PRO A 28 4.33 12.74 -23.06
N LYS A 29 5.41 13.29 -22.47
CA LYS A 29 5.73 13.39 -21.03
C LYS A 29 4.77 14.26 -20.19
N ARG A 30 3.49 14.36 -20.54
CA ARG A 30 2.48 15.11 -19.77
C ARG A 30 1.15 14.39 -19.92
N LYS A 31 0.68 13.67 -18.89
CA LYS A 31 -0.76 13.40 -18.70
C LYS A 31 -1.18 12.63 -17.44
N ILE A 32 -0.41 12.66 -16.35
CA ILE A 32 -0.97 12.21 -15.08
C ILE A 32 -0.52 13.16 -13.97
N ALA A 33 -1.46 13.93 -13.46
CA ALA A 33 -1.26 14.85 -12.36
C ALA A 33 -1.58 14.07 -11.08
N ASP A 34 -0.53 13.76 -10.34
CA ASP A 34 -0.54 13.43 -8.92
C ASP A 34 -1.35 12.18 -8.52
N TYR A 35 -0.62 11.08 -8.33
CA TYR A 35 -1.07 9.92 -7.57
C TYR A 35 -0.58 10.08 -6.13
N SER A 36 -1.37 9.72 -5.13
CA SER A 36 -0.85 9.47 -3.78
C SER A 36 -0.85 7.95 -3.56
N ILE A 37 0.29 7.29 -3.76
CA ILE A 37 0.47 5.93 -3.28
C ILE A 37 0.80 6.05 -1.79
N LEU A 38 -0.11 5.61 -0.92
CA LEU A 38 0.27 5.32 0.47
C LEU A 38 0.98 3.98 0.49
N LEU A 39 2.29 4.03 0.49
CA LEU A 39 3.12 2.92 0.92
C LEU A 39 3.27 3.01 2.42
N SER A 40 2.49 2.20 3.14
CA SER A 40 2.85 1.90 4.51
C SER A 40 3.94 0.83 4.48
N GLU A 41 5.20 1.19 4.22
CA GLU A 41 6.36 0.36 4.58
C GLU A 41 7.32 1.16 5.46
N VAL A 42 7.26 0.86 6.76
CA VAL A 42 8.31 1.19 7.73
C VAL A 42 8.94 -0.16 8.08
N PRO A 43 10.24 -0.38 7.86
CA PRO A 43 10.89 -1.62 8.28
C PRO A 43 10.89 -1.67 9.81
N SER A 44 10.06 -2.53 10.39
CA SER A 44 10.01 -2.73 11.83
C SER A 44 11.15 -3.66 12.28
N VAL A 45 11.93 -3.20 13.25
CA VAL A 45 13.10 -3.91 13.82
C VAL A 45 12.67 -5.12 14.70
N GLN A 46 11.37 -5.42 14.79
CA GLN A 46 10.83 -6.65 15.41
C GLN A 46 9.81 -7.30 14.45
N LYS A 47 9.78 -8.64 14.43
CA LYS A 47 8.70 -9.40 13.76
C LYS A 47 7.38 -9.07 14.47
N HIS A 48 6.60 -8.13 13.93
CA HIS A 48 5.27 -7.86 14.46
C HIS A 48 4.26 -8.84 13.87
N HIS A 49 3.47 -9.46 14.74
CA HIS A 49 2.22 -10.10 14.37
C HIS A 49 1.08 -9.06 14.41
N GLY A 50 -0.12 -9.44 13.99
CA GLY A 50 -1.27 -8.52 13.95
C GLY A 50 -2.02 -8.54 12.62
N LEU A 51 -2.73 -7.44 12.35
CA LEU A 51 -3.51 -7.22 11.14
C LEU A 51 -3.39 -5.78 10.64
N VAL A 52 -3.43 -5.65 9.32
CA VAL A 52 -3.76 -4.40 8.66
C VAL A 52 -5.24 -4.41 8.32
N GLY A 53 -5.94 -3.35 8.71
CA GLY A 53 -7.30 -3.05 8.32
C GLY A 53 -7.34 -1.96 7.25
N LEU A 54 -8.22 -2.11 6.26
CA LEU A 54 -8.45 -1.16 5.18
C LEU A 54 -9.96 -0.95 4.99
N ARG A 55 -10.37 0.31 4.77
CA ARG A 55 -11.72 0.65 4.35
C ARG A 55 -11.70 1.77 3.32
N VAL A 56 -12.62 1.70 2.36
CA VAL A 56 -12.86 2.77 1.39
C VAL A 56 -14.35 3.09 1.40
N GLU A 57 -14.68 4.38 1.49
CA GLU A 57 -16.05 4.89 1.40
C GLU A 57 -16.05 6.14 0.49
N GLY A 58 -16.65 5.99 -0.70
CA GLY A 58 -16.63 7.05 -1.72
C GLY A 58 -15.19 7.50 -2.05
N PRO A 59 -14.88 8.81 -1.97
CA PRO A 59 -13.54 9.33 -2.24
C PRO A 59 -12.60 9.27 -1.04
N HIS A 60 -12.94 8.52 0.03
CA HIS A 60 -12.14 8.44 1.25
C HIS A 60 -11.63 7.02 1.50
N GLY A 61 -10.35 6.90 1.83
CA GLY A 61 -9.69 5.66 2.23
C GLY A 61 -9.11 5.78 3.62
N ALA A 62 -9.23 4.71 4.40
CA ALA A 62 -8.68 4.55 5.73
C ALA A 62 -7.85 3.27 5.79
N LEU A 63 -6.66 3.35 6.40
CA LEU A 63 -5.75 2.25 6.61
C LEU A 63 -5.27 2.29 8.07
N VAL A 64 -5.27 1.16 8.75
CA VAL A 64 -4.74 1.05 10.11
C VAL A 64 -3.96 -0.25 10.25
N GLU A 65 -2.82 -0.20 10.92
CA GLU A 65 -2.08 -1.39 11.35
C GLU A 65 -2.18 -1.51 12.87
N VAL A 66 -2.65 -2.67 13.31
CA VAL A 66 -2.69 -3.03 14.72
C VAL A 66 -1.83 -4.27 14.93
N ASN A 67 -0.85 -4.15 15.81
CA ASN A 67 0.12 -5.19 16.09
C ASN A 67 -0.16 -5.90 17.41
N SER A 68 0.24 -7.16 17.46
CA SER A 68 0.21 -8.03 18.63
C SER A 68 1.53 -8.78 18.78
N GLU A 69 1.75 -9.37 19.95
CA GLU A 69 2.95 -10.19 20.22
C GLU A 69 2.90 -11.55 19.51
N THR A 70 1.71 -12.15 19.39
CA THR A 70 1.54 -13.46 18.75
C THR A 70 0.60 -13.41 17.54
N ASP A 71 0.71 -14.39 16.62
CA ASP A 71 -0.19 -14.52 15.47
C ASP A 71 -1.59 -15.05 15.83
N PHE A 72 -1.73 -15.72 16.98
CA PHE A 72 -3.02 -16.20 17.47
C PHE A 72 -3.99 -15.05 17.75
N VAL A 73 -3.48 -13.91 18.25
CA VAL A 73 -4.28 -12.73 18.55
C VAL A 73 -4.94 -12.13 17.30
N ALA A 74 -4.26 -12.16 16.15
CA ALA A 74 -4.82 -11.67 14.89
C ALA A 74 -6.10 -12.43 14.46
N ARG A 75 -6.31 -13.66 14.95
CA ARG A 75 -7.50 -14.47 14.67
C ARG A 75 -8.61 -14.28 15.71
N ASN A 76 -8.35 -13.55 16.79
CA ASN A 76 -9.31 -13.33 17.87
C ASN A 76 -10.39 -12.31 17.43
N ALA A 77 -11.66 -12.63 17.70
CA ALA A 77 -12.79 -11.79 17.32
C ALA A 77 -12.72 -10.39 17.94
N LYS A 78 -12.36 -10.26 19.23
CA LYS A 78 -12.25 -8.96 19.90
C LYS A 78 -11.13 -8.10 19.31
N PHE A 79 -10.03 -8.73 18.90
CA PHE A 79 -8.95 -8.04 18.22
C PHE A 79 -9.40 -7.51 16.86
N GLN A 80 -10.09 -8.34 16.06
CA GLN A 80 -10.63 -7.92 14.76
C GLN A 80 -11.69 -6.82 14.92
N GLU A 81 -12.57 -6.92 15.91
CA GLU A 81 -13.54 -5.86 16.25
C GLU A 81 -12.84 -4.55 16.58
N PHE A 82 -11.76 -4.58 17.36
CA PHE A 82 -10.97 -3.38 17.64
C PHE A 82 -10.31 -2.78 16.39
N VAL A 83 -9.82 -3.61 15.47
CA VAL A 83 -9.33 -3.13 14.16
C VAL A 83 -10.44 -2.44 13.37
N GLN A 84 -11.68 -2.96 13.39
CA GLN A 84 -12.83 -2.28 12.76
C GLN A 84 -13.13 -0.94 13.43
N LYS A 85 -13.22 -0.92 14.76
CA LYS A 85 -13.46 0.32 15.52
C LYS A 85 -12.40 1.38 15.20
N SER A 86 -11.14 0.96 15.11
CA SER A 86 -10.03 1.85 14.73
C SER A 86 -10.21 2.37 13.29
N LEU A 87 -10.59 1.52 12.34
CA LEU A 87 -10.89 1.93 10.96
C LEU A 87 -12.03 2.96 10.88
N ASP A 88 -13.06 2.80 11.70
CA ASP A 88 -14.20 3.72 11.71
C ASP A 88 -13.73 5.14 12.09
N VAL A 89 -12.93 5.25 13.15
CA VAL A 89 -12.32 6.53 13.59
C VAL A 89 -11.42 7.12 12.50
N VAL A 90 -10.53 6.30 11.92
CA VAL A 90 -9.60 6.74 10.86
C VAL A 90 -10.36 7.22 9.62
N LEU A 91 -11.46 6.56 9.27
CA LEU A 91 -12.29 6.96 8.13
C LEU A 91 -13.00 8.29 8.36
N GLU A 92 -13.47 8.57 9.56
CA GLU A 92 -14.01 9.90 9.90
C GLU A 92 -12.95 10.99 9.80
N LYS A 93 -11.68 10.69 10.14
CA LYS A 93 -10.56 11.60 9.89
C LYS A 93 -10.29 11.82 8.40
N ALA A 94 -10.46 10.80 7.56
CA ALA A 94 -10.35 10.94 6.12
C ALA A 94 -11.46 11.87 5.59
N LYS A 95 -12.72 11.61 5.96
CA LYS A 95 -13.87 12.44 5.59
C LYS A 95 -13.72 13.89 6.04
N ALA A 96 -13.25 14.13 7.27
CA ALA A 96 -13.02 15.47 7.78
C ALA A 96 -11.86 16.20 7.09
N ALA A 97 -10.86 15.46 6.59
CA ALA A 97 -9.72 16.02 5.86
C ALA A 97 -10.07 16.36 4.40
N ALA A 98 -11.25 15.98 3.91
CA ALA A 98 -11.72 16.30 2.57
C ALA A 98 -12.07 17.79 2.42
N GLY A 99 -11.04 18.63 2.37
CA GLY A 99 -11.15 19.98 1.81
C GLY A 99 -11.26 19.89 0.29
N GLY A 100 -11.79 20.94 -0.37
CA GLY A 100 -11.90 21.04 -1.83
C GLY A 100 -10.57 21.12 -2.59
N ALA A 101 -9.52 20.47 -2.09
CA ALA A 101 -8.21 20.41 -2.72
C ALA A 101 -8.27 19.65 -4.04
N GLU A 102 -7.61 20.18 -5.06
CA GLU A 102 -7.52 19.56 -6.38
C GLU A 102 -6.70 18.27 -6.37
N VAL A 103 -5.75 18.13 -5.44
CA VAL A 103 -4.80 17.02 -5.34
C VAL A 103 -5.27 15.99 -4.29
N PRO A 104 -5.10 14.68 -4.52
CA PRO A 104 -5.32 13.66 -3.49
C PRO A 104 -4.52 13.98 -2.23
N ALA A 105 -5.22 14.17 -1.11
CA ALA A 105 -4.58 14.37 0.18
C ALA A 105 -4.37 12.99 0.82
N SER A 106 -3.11 12.59 0.98
CA SER A 106 -2.74 11.48 1.84
C SER A 106 -1.90 11.99 3.01
N ARG A 107 -2.08 11.37 4.18
CA ARG A 107 -1.24 11.64 5.34
C ARG A 107 -1.26 10.49 6.32
N GLU A 108 -0.17 10.35 7.05
CA GLU A 108 -0.15 9.58 8.29
C GLU A 108 -0.89 10.36 9.39
N LEU A 109 -1.59 9.64 10.25
CA LEU A 109 -2.24 10.17 11.44
C LEU A 109 -1.33 9.95 12.64
N ASP A 110 -1.25 10.93 13.53
CA ASP A 110 -0.62 10.73 14.83
C ASP A 110 -1.48 9.77 15.67
N VAL A 111 -0.91 8.62 16.04
CA VAL A 111 -1.61 7.58 16.80
C VAL A 111 -2.02 8.07 18.19
N ARG A 112 -1.24 8.95 18.84
CA ARG A 112 -1.59 9.50 20.16
C ARG A 112 -2.79 10.41 20.08
N GLU A 113 -2.91 11.17 19.00
CA GLU A 113 -4.12 11.95 18.71
C GLU A 113 -5.29 11.02 18.41
N LEU A 114 -5.09 10.00 17.57
CA LEU A 114 -6.12 9.03 17.21
C LEU A 114 -6.71 8.30 18.42
N LEU A 115 -5.86 7.94 19.40
CA LEU A 115 -6.31 7.27 20.63
C LEU A 115 -7.19 8.15 21.53
N ARG A 116 -7.17 9.47 21.34
CA ARG A 116 -8.02 10.43 22.07
C ARG A 116 -9.38 10.67 21.40
N GLU A 117 -9.63 10.01 20.29
CA GLU A 117 -10.89 10.12 19.57
C GLU A 117 -11.94 9.15 20.10
N ASP A 118 -13.19 9.59 20.09
CA ASP A 118 -14.32 8.73 20.38
C ASP A 118 -14.69 7.92 19.12
N HIS A 119 -15.05 6.66 19.32
CA HIS A 119 -15.56 5.82 18.24
C HIS A 119 -16.86 6.41 17.67
N PRO A 120 -16.96 6.58 16.34
CA PRO A 120 -18.17 7.11 15.72
C PRO A 120 -19.31 6.10 15.88
N GLY A 121 -20.30 6.45 16.69
CA GLY A 121 -21.49 5.64 16.94
C GLY A 121 -21.57 5.13 18.37
N SER A 122 -20.52 4.51 18.92
CA SER A 122 -20.55 4.08 20.32
C SER A 122 -20.20 5.19 21.31
N GLY A 123 -19.42 6.20 20.88
CA GLY A 123 -18.95 7.27 21.75
C GLY A 123 -17.89 6.82 22.76
N GLU A 124 -17.39 5.58 22.65
CA GLU A 124 -16.33 5.07 23.50
C GLU A 124 -14.97 5.61 23.05
N LEU A 125 -14.15 6.05 23.99
CA LEU A 125 -12.79 6.48 23.71
C LEU A 125 -11.97 5.32 23.13
N LEU A 126 -11.24 5.57 22.04
CA LEU A 126 -10.45 4.53 21.39
C LEU A 126 -9.36 3.98 22.33
N ALA A 127 -8.73 4.83 23.14
CA ALA A 127 -7.77 4.42 24.17
C ALA A 127 -8.39 3.45 25.20
N ASP A 128 -9.63 3.69 25.64
CA ASP A 128 -10.29 2.82 26.61
C ASP A 128 -10.63 1.48 25.99
N THR A 129 -11.09 1.49 24.74
CA THR A 129 -11.35 0.25 23.98
C THR A 129 -10.07 -0.58 23.81
N LEU A 130 -8.93 0.07 23.52
CA LEU A 130 -7.63 -0.60 23.44
C LEU A 130 -7.22 -1.17 24.80
N ALA A 131 -7.36 -0.41 25.88
CA ALA A 131 -6.99 -0.86 27.22
C ALA A 131 -7.83 -2.06 27.68
N GLN A 132 -9.12 -2.07 27.37
CA GLN A 132 -10.01 -3.21 27.63
C GLN A 132 -9.57 -4.45 26.83
N LEU A 133 -9.20 -4.27 25.56
CA LEU A 133 -8.70 -5.36 24.72
C LEU A 133 -7.40 -5.96 25.27
N VAL A 134 -6.43 -5.10 25.63
CA VAL A 134 -5.16 -5.52 26.24
C VAL A 134 -5.42 -6.29 27.54
N GLY A 135 -6.33 -5.81 28.40
CA GLY A 135 -6.70 -6.52 29.63
C GLY A 135 -7.37 -7.87 29.38
N ALA A 136 -8.18 -7.98 28.32
CA ALA A 136 -8.89 -9.20 27.95
C ALA A 136 -7.97 -10.26 27.31
N ILE A 137 -7.05 -9.83 26.44
CA ILE A 137 -6.13 -10.71 25.71
C ILE A 137 -4.89 -11.04 26.53
N ARG A 138 -4.45 -10.10 27.38
CA ARG A 138 -3.22 -10.17 28.18
C ARG A 138 -1.94 -10.26 27.32
N GLU A 139 -1.94 -9.60 26.17
CA GLU A 139 -0.76 -9.33 25.33
C GLU A 139 -0.65 -7.83 25.06
N ASN A 140 0.56 -7.35 24.77
CA ASN A 140 0.74 -6.00 24.28
C ASN A 140 0.11 -5.85 22.89
N ILE A 141 -0.78 -4.88 22.74
CA ILE A 141 -1.46 -4.55 21.50
C ILE A 141 -1.32 -3.06 21.26
N THR A 142 -0.92 -2.71 20.04
CA THR A 142 -0.66 -1.31 19.67
C THR A 142 -1.24 -1.00 18.31
N ILE A 143 -1.82 0.18 18.15
CA ILE A 143 -1.97 0.78 16.81
C ILE A 143 -0.59 1.27 16.41
N SER A 144 0.01 0.67 15.39
CA SER A 144 1.37 1.01 14.97
C SER A 144 1.39 2.21 14.03
N ARG A 145 0.39 2.30 13.15
CA ARG A 145 0.24 3.39 12.18
C ARG A 145 -1.19 3.45 11.68
N ALA A 146 -1.58 4.64 11.26
CA ALA A 146 -2.84 4.87 10.59
C ALA A 146 -2.64 5.90 9.49
N HIS A 147 -3.23 5.67 8.34
CA HIS A 147 -3.16 6.59 7.22
C HIS A 147 -4.54 6.83 6.62
N VAL A 148 -4.70 8.01 6.06
CA VAL A 148 -5.90 8.41 5.32
C VAL A 148 -5.53 8.82 3.92
N VAL A 149 -6.45 8.57 2.99
CA VAL A 149 -6.46 9.16 1.66
C VAL A 149 -7.80 9.82 1.46
N SER A 150 -7.82 10.99 0.86
CA SER A 150 -9.06 11.63 0.43
C SER A 150 -8.87 12.35 -0.88
N LEU A 151 -9.84 12.17 -1.77
CA LEU A 151 -9.97 12.94 -2.99
C LEU A 151 -10.99 14.07 -2.78
N GLY A 152 -10.71 15.23 -3.38
CA GLY A 152 -11.62 16.36 -3.40
C GLY A 152 -12.96 16.04 -4.09
N GLY A 153 -13.98 16.85 -3.80
CA GLY A 153 -15.37 16.63 -4.20
C GLY A 153 -15.72 16.96 -5.66
N ASP A 154 -14.75 17.12 -6.56
CA ASP A 154 -15.01 17.40 -7.98
C ASP A 154 -15.49 16.16 -8.76
N GLY A 155 -15.51 14.98 -8.11
CA GLY A 155 -15.98 13.71 -8.68
C GLY A 155 -15.05 13.14 -9.75
N LYS A 156 -13.87 13.73 -9.94
CA LYS A 156 -12.92 13.36 -10.99
C LYS A 156 -11.83 12.41 -10.49
N GLY A 157 -12.19 11.42 -9.68
CA GLY A 157 -11.22 10.45 -9.20
C GLY A 157 -11.84 9.28 -8.43
N VAL A 158 -11.00 8.28 -8.15
CA VAL A 158 -11.36 7.07 -7.42
C VAL A 158 -10.32 6.78 -6.34
N VAL A 159 -10.78 6.35 -5.17
CA VAL A 159 -9.94 5.70 -4.18
C VAL A 159 -10.22 4.21 -4.25
N ALA A 160 -9.17 3.40 -4.34
CA ALA A 160 -9.27 1.95 -4.27
C ALA A 160 -8.27 1.41 -3.25
N GLY A 161 -8.58 0.24 -2.72
CA GLY A 161 -7.69 -0.47 -1.83
C GLY A 161 -7.60 -1.95 -2.16
N TYR A 162 -6.47 -2.55 -1.80
CA TYR A 162 -6.25 -3.99 -1.91
C TYR A 162 -5.70 -4.51 -0.59
N VAL A 163 -6.21 -5.66 -0.15
CA VAL A 163 -5.77 -6.36 1.05
C VAL A 163 -5.28 -7.74 0.65
N HIS A 164 -4.05 -8.06 1.01
CA HIS A 164 -3.42 -9.36 0.79
C HIS A 164 -3.35 -10.18 2.08
N GLY A 165 -3.56 -11.49 1.96
CA GLY A 165 -3.60 -12.39 3.12
C GLY A 165 -4.86 -12.15 3.97
N ALA A 166 -6.02 -12.02 3.32
CA ALA A 166 -7.28 -11.75 3.98
C ALA A 166 -7.52 -12.69 5.18
N THR A 167 -7.80 -12.11 6.34
CA THR A 167 -7.94 -12.84 7.60
C THR A 167 -9.07 -12.23 8.43
N GLY A 168 -10.06 -13.03 8.79
CA GLY A 168 -11.14 -12.59 9.68
C GLY A 168 -12.20 -11.77 8.97
N LEU A 169 -12.52 -10.61 9.54
CA LEU A 169 -13.54 -9.70 9.02
C LEU A 169 -13.12 -9.05 7.68
N PRO A 170 -14.09 -8.63 6.83
CA PRO A 170 -13.79 -7.97 5.57
C PRO A 170 -12.89 -6.75 5.72
N GLY A 171 -11.98 -6.55 4.77
CA GLY A 171 -11.03 -5.44 4.78
C GLY A 171 -9.81 -5.66 5.68
N MET A 172 -9.59 -6.86 6.21
CA MET A 172 -8.42 -7.16 7.05
C MET A 172 -7.51 -8.21 6.46
N GLY A 173 -6.20 -8.04 6.65
CA GLY A 173 -5.20 -8.98 6.19
C GLY A 173 -3.81 -8.70 6.74
N LYS A 174 -2.79 -9.18 6.02
CA LYS A 174 -1.39 -9.04 6.42
C LYS A 174 -0.71 -7.83 5.80
N ASN A 175 -1.05 -7.54 4.55
CA ASN A 175 -0.57 -6.36 3.84
C ASN A 175 -1.77 -5.69 3.19
N ALA A 176 -1.73 -4.38 3.05
CA ALA A 176 -2.73 -3.66 2.28
C ALA A 176 -2.13 -2.38 1.68
N ALA A 177 -2.78 -1.85 0.65
CA ALA A 177 -2.43 -0.57 0.06
C ALA A 177 -3.69 0.21 -0.32
N LEU A 178 -3.60 1.53 -0.22
CA LEU A 178 -4.56 2.49 -0.74
C LEU A 178 -3.96 3.24 -1.91
N VAL A 179 -4.75 3.42 -2.96
CA VAL A 179 -4.40 4.15 -4.17
C VAL A 179 -5.52 5.14 -4.47
N ALA A 180 -5.17 6.42 -4.61
CA ALA A 180 -6.06 7.43 -5.16
C ALA A 180 -5.62 7.82 -6.56
N LEU A 181 -6.57 7.77 -7.50
CA LEU A 181 -6.39 8.19 -8.88
C LEU A 181 -7.27 9.40 -9.17
N LYS A 182 -6.70 10.42 -9.80
CA LYS A 182 -7.44 11.54 -10.37
C LYS A 182 -7.42 11.45 -11.90
N LEU A 183 -8.52 11.84 -12.54
CA LEU A 183 -8.59 11.98 -13.99
C LEU A 183 -7.74 13.17 -14.45
N GLY A 184 -6.80 12.91 -15.35
CA GLY A 184 -5.99 13.94 -16.00
C GLY A 184 -6.66 14.57 -17.23
N ASP A 185 -7.68 13.93 -17.80
CA ASP A 185 -8.51 14.47 -18.87
C ASP A 185 -9.95 13.92 -18.82
N ASP A 186 -10.86 14.60 -19.52
CA ASP A 186 -12.31 14.27 -19.52
C ASP A 186 -12.66 13.03 -20.38
N THR A 187 -11.67 12.29 -20.88
CA THR A 187 -11.90 11.12 -21.77
C THR A 187 -12.01 9.80 -21.03
N ALA A 188 -11.53 9.72 -19.79
CA ALA A 188 -11.61 8.54 -18.95
C ALA A 188 -12.81 8.62 -18.00
N THR A 189 -13.44 7.47 -17.73
CA THR A 189 -14.56 7.36 -16.79
C THR A 189 -14.08 6.84 -15.44
N THR A 190 -14.80 7.16 -14.37
CA THR A 190 -14.55 6.62 -13.03
C THR A 190 -14.59 5.10 -12.99
N GLU A 191 -15.44 4.45 -13.81
CA GLU A 191 -15.49 3.00 -13.93
C GLU A 191 -14.19 2.40 -14.48
N THR A 192 -13.61 2.99 -15.53
CA THR A 192 -12.31 2.53 -16.07
C THR A 192 -11.18 2.73 -15.08
N LEU A 193 -11.23 3.81 -14.28
CA LEU A 193 -10.24 4.06 -13.25
C LEU A 193 -10.34 3.08 -12.07
N ASP A 194 -11.53 2.65 -11.67
CA ASP A 194 -11.69 1.77 -10.50
C ASP A 194 -10.95 0.44 -10.69
N ALA A 195 -11.07 -0.18 -11.86
CA ALA A 195 -10.36 -1.41 -12.18
C ALA A 195 -8.83 -1.20 -12.17
N SER A 196 -8.34 -0.12 -12.79
CA SER A 196 -6.92 0.22 -12.79
C SER A 196 -6.40 0.55 -11.40
N ALA A 197 -7.17 1.27 -10.58
CA ALA A 197 -6.81 1.62 -9.21
C ALA A 197 -6.68 0.38 -8.32
N LYS A 198 -7.57 -0.60 -8.47
CA LYS A 198 -7.48 -1.90 -7.79
C LYS A 198 -6.26 -2.70 -8.23
N SER A 199 -5.99 -2.78 -9.54
CA SER A 199 -4.78 -3.45 -10.06
C SER A 199 -3.51 -2.76 -9.59
N LEU A 200 -3.49 -1.43 -9.54
CA LEU A 200 -2.38 -0.66 -9.00
C LEU A 200 -2.21 -0.93 -7.50
N ALA A 201 -3.27 -0.92 -6.70
CA ALA A 201 -3.17 -1.25 -5.27
C ALA A 201 -2.58 -2.64 -5.03
N MET A 202 -2.94 -3.62 -5.86
CA MET A 202 -2.30 -4.94 -5.84
C MET A 202 -0.82 -4.90 -6.21
N HIS A 203 -0.45 -4.13 -7.25
CA HIS A 203 0.95 -3.92 -7.60
C HIS A 203 1.74 -3.26 -6.47
N VAL A 204 1.17 -2.26 -5.79
CA VAL A 204 1.81 -1.57 -4.65
C VAL A 204 2.10 -2.56 -3.52
N VAL A 205 1.13 -3.42 -3.16
CA VAL A 205 1.36 -4.45 -2.13
C VAL A 205 2.48 -5.42 -2.51
N ALA A 206 2.60 -5.76 -3.80
CA ALA A 206 3.57 -6.74 -4.28
C ALA A 206 4.98 -6.15 -4.49
N ALA A 207 5.07 -5.00 -5.15
CA ALA A 207 6.32 -4.37 -5.57
C ALA A 207 6.90 -3.43 -4.50
N ARG A 208 6.08 -2.95 -3.57
CA ARG A 208 6.48 -2.05 -2.48
C ARG A 208 7.35 -0.88 -2.98
N PRO A 209 6.89 -0.11 -3.98
CA PRO A 209 7.65 1.07 -4.43
C PRO A 209 7.99 1.98 -3.24
N ALA A 210 9.10 2.70 -3.26
CA ALA A 210 9.39 3.67 -2.20
C ALA A 210 8.78 5.04 -2.50
N PHE A 211 8.63 5.35 -3.79
CA PHE A 211 8.24 6.64 -4.31
C PHE A 211 7.21 6.48 -5.42
N LEU A 212 6.51 7.56 -5.73
CA LEU A 212 5.51 7.55 -6.79
C LEU A 212 6.14 7.59 -8.17
N ASP A 213 7.09 8.51 -8.33
CA ASP A 213 7.84 8.75 -9.54
C ASP A 213 9.28 9.18 -9.20
N GLU A 214 10.13 9.23 -10.22
CA GLU A 214 11.54 9.61 -10.08
C GLU A 214 11.73 11.01 -9.50
N ALA A 215 10.82 11.95 -9.80
CA ALA A 215 10.92 13.33 -9.34
C ALA A 215 10.53 13.48 -7.85
N SER A 216 9.76 12.54 -7.32
CA SER A 216 9.35 12.49 -5.91
C SER A 216 10.41 11.87 -4.99
N ALA A 217 11.47 11.27 -5.54
CA ALA A 217 12.57 10.74 -4.75
C ALA A 217 13.46 11.87 -4.20
N PRO A 218 13.67 11.98 -2.87
CA PRO A 218 14.54 13.00 -2.31
C PRO A 218 15.99 12.72 -2.71
N GLU A 219 16.75 13.78 -2.94
CA GLU A 219 18.16 13.69 -3.32
C GLU A 219 18.97 12.84 -2.34
N SER A 220 18.69 12.95 -1.04
CA SER A 220 19.34 12.14 0.00
C SER A 220 19.12 10.63 -0.19
N ALA A 221 17.92 10.19 -0.58
CA ALA A 221 17.66 8.76 -0.84
C ALA A 221 18.41 8.28 -2.09
N LEU A 222 18.50 9.12 -3.13
CA LEU A 222 19.28 8.81 -4.32
C LEU A 222 20.79 8.73 -4.00
N GLU A 223 21.29 9.62 -3.14
CA GLU A 223 22.70 9.62 -2.71
C GLU A 223 23.03 8.38 -1.86
N GLU A 224 22.16 8.02 -0.91
CA GLU A 224 22.30 6.81 -0.10
C GLU A 224 22.33 5.55 -0.97
N GLU A 225 21.41 5.43 -1.93
CA GLU A 225 21.37 4.29 -2.85
C GLU A 225 22.61 4.25 -3.75
N LYS A 226 23.02 5.39 -4.33
CA LYS A 226 24.25 5.49 -5.12
C LYS A 226 25.48 5.06 -4.34
N LYS A 227 25.58 5.47 -3.08
CA LYS A 227 26.69 5.08 -2.19
C LYS A 227 26.71 3.56 -1.98
N LEU A 228 25.57 2.97 -1.68
CA LEU A 228 25.45 1.52 -1.48
C LEU A 228 25.79 0.74 -2.75
N LEU A 229 25.33 1.21 -3.91
CA LEU A 229 25.66 0.61 -5.21
C LEU A 229 27.14 0.75 -5.58
N LEU A 230 27.78 1.86 -5.23
CA LEU A 230 29.22 2.04 -5.39
C LEU A 230 30.00 1.05 -4.52
N GLU A 231 29.66 0.95 -3.24
CA GLU A 231 30.29 -0.01 -2.31
C GLU A 231 30.17 -1.45 -2.84
N GLN A 232 28.99 -1.84 -3.35
CA GLN A 232 28.80 -3.15 -3.99
C GLN A 232 29.62 -3.32 -5.28
N ALA A 233 29.76 -2.26 -6.07
CA ALA A 233 30.43 -2.32 -7.35
C ALA A 233 31.96 -2.27 -7.22
N GLU A 234 32.50 -1.74 -6.12
CA GLU A 234 33.94 -1.73 -5.80
C GLU A 234 34.51 -3.16 -5.71
N GLU A 235 33.71 -4.13 -5.26
CA GLU A 235 34.09 -5.56 -5.25
C GLU A 235 34.35 -6.14 -6.65
N SER A 236 33.89 -5.46 -7.72
CA SER A 236 34.06 -5.91 -9.10
C SER A 236 35.45 -5.57 -9.70
N GLY A 237 36.29 -4.80 -9.00
CA GLY A 237 37.66 -4.48 -9.43
C GLY A 237 37.78 -3.65 -10.71
N LYS A 238 36.69 -3.01 -11.16
CA LYS A 238 36.66 -2.15 -12.36
C LYS A 238 37.18 -0.74 -12.04
N ASP A 239 37.58 -0.01 -13.09
CA ASP A 239 38.01 1.38 -12.96
C ASP A 239 36.90 2.28 -12.39
N PRO A 240 37.21 3.24 -11.49
CA PRO A 240 36.23 4.13 -10.86
C PRO A 240 35.31 4.89 -11.83
N LYS A 241 35.81 5.28 -13.02
CA LYS A 241 34.97 5.96 -14.02
C LYS A 241 33.94 5.02 -14.65
N VAL A 242 34.27 3.74 -14.78
CA VAL A 242 33.34 2.71 -15.27
C VAL A 242 32.32 2.38 -14.19
N LEU A 243 32.75 2.29 -12.93
CA LEU A 243 31.87 2.10 -11.78
C LEU A 243 30.83 3.23 -11.67
N GLY A 244 31.27 4.50 -11.75
CA GLY A 244 30.37 5.64 -11.69
C GLY A 244 29.26 5.61 -12.76
N LYS A 245 29.61 5.28 -14.02
CA LYS A 245 28.63 5.15 -15.10
C LYS A 245 27.71 3.94 -14.95
N MET A 246 28.21 2.85 -14.36
CA MET A 246 27.40 1.67 -14.07
C MET A 246 26.36 1.96 -12.99
N VAL A 247 26.74 2.70 -11.95
CA VAL A 247 25.84 3.09 -10.86
C VAL A 247 24.83 4.14 -11.33
N GLU A 248 25.23 5.11 -12.16
CA GLU A 248 24.31 6.12 -12.70
C GLU A 248 23.18 5.53 -13.55
N GLY A 249 23.46 4.47 -14.31
CA GLY A 249 22.47 3.83 -15.18
C GLY A 249 21.58 2.78 -14.51
N ARG A 250 21.84 2.46 -13.24
CA ARG A 250 21.13 1.44 -12.47
C ARG A 250 20.16 2.08 -11.50
#